data_AF-A0A1B6VYU7-F1
#
_entry.id   AF-A0A1B6VYU7-F1
#
_cell.length_a   1.000
_cell.length_b   1.000
_cell.length_c   1.000
_cell.angle_alpha   90.00
_cell.angle_beta   90.00
_cell.angle_gamma   90.00
#
_symmetry.space_group_name_H-M   'P 1'
#
loop_
_entity.id
_entity.type
_entity.pdbx_description
1 polymer ?
#
loop_
_entity_poly.entity_id
_entity_poly.type
_entity_poly.pdbx_seq_one_letter_code
_entity_poly.pdbx_strand_id
1 'polypeptide(L)'
;MNQNFNPYQAPQSQEYLPQSTSECWREGKRVFLPAGTDLPCRCIHCGEEAAPPRRQRKLYWHHPALYLLIFTAFIGLPGLLVYLIVALIVRKKITVTAARCPTHRKQMRQIYIGIFILLLITLFLPYFASTENGMVDSSLMSLLYIGLVLIWLVLIILASVFRLRAVRINEEYSILKGFGRGFLNTLPEEYKLDSRR
;
A
#
# COMPACT_ATOMS: atom_id res chain seq x y z
N MET A 1 -22.03 -50.40 -8.59
CA MET A 1 -21.88 -49.64 -7.33
C MET A 1 -20.59 -48.85 -7.44
N ASN A 2 -20.69 -47.52 -7.59
CA ASN A 2 -19.52 -46.65 -7.80
C ASN A 2 -18.82 -46.41 -6.45
N GLN A 3 -17.75 -47.16 -6.18
CA GLN A 3 -17.04 -47.18 -4.89
C GLN A 3 -16.20 -45.93 -4.57
N ASN A 4 -16.23 -44.88 -5.40
CA ASN A 4 -15.37 -43.71 -5.27
C ASN A 4 -16.08 -42.40 -4.86
N PHE A 5 -17.33 -42.45 -4.41
CA PHE A 5 -18.02 -41.25 -3.91
C PHE A 5 -17.73 -41.08 -2.42
N ASN A 6 -16.74 -40.25 -2.07
CA ASN A 6 -16.47 -39.84 -0.69
C ASN A 6 -17.17 -38.49 -0.37
N PRO A 7 -18.31 -38.48 0.32
CA PRO A 7 -19.07 -37.26 0.62
C PRO A 7 -18.36 -36.31 1.61
N TYR A 8 -17.27 -36.76 2.24
CA TYR A 8 -16.44 -35.97 3.17
C TYR A 8 -15.08 -35.59 2.58
N GLN A 9 -14.91 -35.67 1.26
CA GLN A 9 -13.68 -35.21 0.63
C GLN A 9 -13.52 -33.71 0.89
N ALA A 10 -12.54 -33.37 1.73
CA ALA A 10 -12.21 -31.98 2.01
C ALA A 10 -11.93 -31.26 0.68
N PRO A 11 -12.40 -30.01 0.51
CA PRO A 11 -12.05 -29.24 -0.67
C PRO A 11 -10.54 -29.21 -0.77
N GLN A 12 -9.97 -29.76 -1.85
CA GLN A 12 -8.55 -29.68 -2.08
C GLN A 12 -8.22 -28.18 -2.13
N SER A 13 -7.46 -27.70 -1.16
CA SER A 13 -6.91 -26.35 -1.25
C SER A 13 -6.06 -26.34 -2.50
N GLN A 14 -6.54 -25.71 -3.56
CA GLN A 14 -5.75 -25.50 -4.76
C GLN A 14 -4.49 -24.77 -4.34
N GLU A 15 -3.38 -25.50 -4.31
CA GLU A 15 -2.06 -24.90 -4.29
C GLU A 15 -2.01 -24.01 -5.53
N TYR A 16 -1.92 -22.70 -5.28
CA TYR A 16 -1.60 -21.71 -6.31
C TYR A 16 -0.18 -22.01 -6.77
N LEU A 17 -0.02 -23.04 -7.60
CA LEU A 17 1.18 -23.24 -8.38
C LEU A 17 1.07 -22.21 -9.51
N PRO A 18 1.90 -21.15 -9.49
CA PRO A 18 2.01 -20.29 -10.65
C PRO A 18 2.42 -21.21 -11.81
N GLN A 19 1.60 -21.27 -12.86
CA GLN A 19 2.14 -21.69 -14.15
C GLN A 19 3.32 -20.77 -14.40
N SER A 20 4.48 -21.32 -14.76
CA SER A 20 5.75 -20.61 -14.87
C SER A 20 5.68 -19.54 -15.97
N THR A 21 4.97 -18.46 -15.71
CA THR A 21 4.85 -17.33 -16.59
C THR A 21 5.99 -16.40 -16.22
N SER A 22 6.90 -16.20 -17.17
CA SER A 22 7.92 -15.15 -17.11
C SER A 22 7.31 -13.74 -17.11
N GLU A 23 5.99 -13.64 -17.22
CA GLU A 23 5.24 -12.41 -17.36
C GLU A 23 4.38 -12.12 -16.13
N CYS A 24 4.13 -10.84 -15.87
CA CYS A 24 3.24 -10.42 -14.80
C CYS A 24 1.78 -10.72 -15.17
N TRP A 25 0.99 -11.23 -14.24
CA TRP A 25 -0.45 -11.43 -14.43
C TRP A 25 -1.26 -10.72 -13.34
N ARG A 26 -2.58 -10.65 -13.54
CA ARG A 26 -3.50 -10.12 -12.53
C ARG A 26 -4.59 -11.10 -12.14
N GLU A 27 -5.05 -10.94 -10.91
CA GLU A 27 -6.27 -11.53 -10.39
C GLU A 27 -7.11 -10.41 -9.75
N GLY A 28 -8.16 -9.97 -10.45
CA GLY A 28 -8.93 -8.80 -10.07
C GLY A 28 -8.06 -7.54 -9.92
N LYS A 29 -7.93 -7.03 -8.67
CA LYS A 29 -7.11 -5.84 -8.33
C LYS A 29 -5.70 -6.17 -7.82
N ARG A 30 -5.33 -7.46 -7.79
CA ARG A 30 -4.01 -7.93 -7.34
C ARG A 30 -3.16 -8.21 -8.57
N VAL A 31 -1.92 -7.76 -8.55
CA VAL A 31 -0.94 -8.07 -9.58
C VAL A 31 0.08 -9.02 -8.97
N PHE A 32 0.36 -10.09 -9.69
CA PHE A 32 1.36 -11.08 -9.33
C PHE A 32 2.59 -10.83 -10.18
N LEU A 33 3.72 -10.65 -9.50
CA LEU A 33 5.01 -10.38 -10.09
C LEU A 33 5.93 -11.57 -9.77
N PRO A 34 6.31 -12.39 -10.77
CA PRO A 34 7.31 -13.44 -10.61
C PRO A 34 8.60 -12.92 -9.98
N ALA A 35 9.33 -13.78 -9.28
CA ALA A 35 10.63 -13.42 -8.73
C ALA A 35 11.65 -13.15 -9.84
N GLY A 36 12.42 -12.07 -9.69
CA GLY A 36 13.44 -11.67 -10.65
C GLY A 36 12.91 -10.90 -11.88
N THR A 37 11.58 -10.76 -12.02
CA THR A 37 10.99 -9.92 -13.07
C THR A 37 10.63 -8.54 -12.52
N ASP A 38 10.46 -7.57 -13.42
CA ASP A 38 10.08 -6.21 -13.08
C ASP A 38 8.75 -5.84 -13.75
N LEU A 39 8.11 -4.78 -13.27
CA LEU A 39 6.86 -4.30 -13.83
C LEU A 39 7.05 -3.89 -15.30
N PRO A 40 6.04 -4.13 -16.17
CA PRO A 40 6.10 -3.70 -17.56
C PRO A 40 6.28 -2.17 -17.66
N CYS A 41 6.89 -1.71 -18.75
CA CYS A 41 7.21 -0.30 -19.01
C CYS A 41 5.96 0.55 -19.35
N ARG A 42 4.93 0.49 -18.51
CA ARG A 42 3.65 1.17 -18.65
C ARG A 42 3.34 1.98 -17.40
N CYS A 43 2.54 3.02 -17.56
CA CYS A 43 2.12 3.84 -16.44
C CYS A 43 1.24 3.04 -15.47
N ILE A 44 1.62 2.97 -14.20
CA ILE A 44 0.89 2.23 -13.16
C ILE A 44 -0.56 2.68 -12.91
N HIS A 45 -0.96 3.85 -13.42
CA HIS A 45 -2.30 4.41 -13.26
C HIS A 45 -3.15 4.24 -14.54
N CYS A 46 -2.68 4.76 -15.68
CA CYS A 46 -3.43 4.72 -16.94
C CYS A 46 -3.10 3.53 -17.86
N GLY A 47 -1.97 2.85 -17.69
CA GLY A 47 -1.54 1.76 -18.58
C GLY A 47 -0.88 2.21 -19.89
N GLU A 48 -0.83 3.50 -20.18
CA GLU A 48 -0.13 4.05 -21.35
C GLU A 48 1.38 3.77 -21.29
N GLU A 49 2.01 3.72 -22.46
CA GLU A 49 3.46 3.56 -22.57
C GLU A 49 4.16 4.72 -21.88
N ALA A 50 5.06 4.38 -20.96
CA ALA A 50 5.74 5.37 -20.15
C ALA A 50 7.20 5.45 -20.58
N ALA A 51 7.52 6.51 -21.34
CA ALA A 51 8.91 6.88 -21.59
C ALA A 51 9.67 7.11 -20.26
N PRO A 52 11.00 6.91 -20.23
CA PRO A 52 11.81 7.21 -19.06
C PRO A 52 11.61 8.67 -18.58
N PRO A 53 11.78 8.97 -17.28
CA PRO A 53 12.46 8.15 -16.29
C PRO A 53 11.55 7.20 -15.51
N ARG A 54 12.09 6.01 -15.28
CA ARG A 54 11.54 4.98 -14.41
C ARG A 54 12.02 5.22 -12.97
N ARG A 55 11.15 5.05 -11.97
CA ARG A 55 11.54 5.25 -10.57
C ARG A 55 11.49 3.94 -9.80
N GLN A 56 12.66 3.49 -9.36
CA GLN A 56 12.77 2.34 -8.45
C GLN A 56 12.08 2.66 -7.13
N ARG A 57 11.27 1.71 -6.66
CA ARG A 57 10.56 1.76 -5.39
C ARG A 57 10.84 0.48 -4.61
N LYS A 58 11.35 0.66 -3.38
CA LYS A 58 11.48 -0.42 -2.41
C LYS A 58 10.15 -0.58 -1.71
N LEU A 59 9.51 -1.73 -1.89
CA LEU A 59 8.33 -2.14 -1.16
C LEU A 59 8.75 -3.08 -0.04
N TYR A 60 8.14 -2.89 1.12
CA TYR A 60 8.39 -3.71 2.30
C TYR A 60 7.10 -4.42 2.67
N TRP A 61 7.25 -5.68 3.07
CA TRP A 61 6.18 -6.49 3.62
C TRP A 61 6.67 -7.18 4.87
N HIS A 62 5.81 -7.28 5.88
CA HIS A 62 6.08 -8.00 7.10
C HIS A 62 4.85 -8.84 7.45
N HIS A 63 5.05 -9.94 8.17
CA HIS A 63 3.96 -10.87 8.46
C HIS A 63 2.93 -10.20 9.39
N PRO A 64 1.60 -10.30 9.12
CA PRO A 64 0.57 -9.66 9.94
C PRO A 64 0.60 -10.06 11.42
N ALA A 65 1.07 -11.27 11.74
CA ALA A 65 1.23 -11.71 13.14
C ALA A 65 2.16 -10.81 13.97
N LEU A 66 3.02 -9.99 13.34
CA LEU A 66 3.83 -9.01 14.07
C LEU A 66 2.99 -7.94 14.77
N TYR A 67 1.76 -7.69 14.33
CA TYR A 67 0.87 -6.79 15.07
C TYR A 67 0.51 -7.33 16.46
N LEU A 68 0.66 -8.62 16.73
CA LEU A 68 0.52 -9.16 18.09
C LEU A 68 1.60 -8.61 19.03
N LEU A 69 2.78 -8.28 18.51
CA LEU A 69 3.83 -7.64 19.30
C LEU A 69 3.54 -6.15 19.60
N ILE A 70 2.52 -5.54 19.00
CA ILE A 70 2.09 -4.21 19.45
C ILE A 70 1.55 -4.27 20.89
N PHE A 71 0.98 -5.41 21.31
CA PHE A 71 0.55 -5.57 22.70
C PHE A 71 1.74 -5.51 23.67
N THR A 72 2.96 -5.89 23.26
CA THR A 72 4.14 -5.70 24.11
C THR A 72 4.53 -4.23 24.24
N ALA A 73 4.12 -3.35 23.31
CA ALA A 73 4.35 -1.91 23.42
C ALA A 73 3.53 -1.26 24.57
N PHE A 74 2.46 -1.91 25.06
CA PHE A 74 1.76 -1.47 26.27
C PHE A 74 2.63 -1.55 27.54
N ILE A 75 3.71 -2.34 27.52
CA ILE A 75 4.68 -2.47 28.62
C ILE A 75 5.61 -1.22 28.67
N GLY A 76 5.44 -0.27 27.76
CA GLY A 76 6.16 1.00 27.69
C GLY A 76 7.22 1.05 26.59
N LEU A 77 8.14 2.02 26.70
CA LEU A 77 9.22 2.25 25.73
C LEU A 77 10.06 1.01 25.36
N PRO A 78 10.45 0.11 26.29
CA PRO A 78 11.25 -1.07 25.92
C PRO A 78 10.48 -2.07 25.06
N GLY A 79 9.17 -2.23 25.29
CA GLY A 79 8.31 -3.09 24.47
C GLY A 79 8.16 -2.57 23.03
N LEU A 80 8.10 -1.24 22.86
CA LEU A 80 8.10 -0.60 21.54
C LEU A 80 9.42 -0.84 20.79
N LEU A 81 10.57 -0.77 21.49
CA LEU A 81 11.88 -1.03 20.89
C LEU A 81 12.00 -2.47 20.38
N VAL A 82 11.57 -3.46 21.18
CA VAL A 82 11.58 -4.87 20.77
C VAL A 82 10.73 -5.07 19.52
N TYR A 83 9.50 -4.52 19.49
CA TYR A 83 8.64 -4.56 18.31
C TYR A 83 9.34 -4.00 17.07
N LEU A 84 9.97 -2.83 17.20
CA LEU A 84 10.65 -2.16 16.10
C LEU A 84 11.81 -3.01 15.56
N ILE A 85 12.64 -3.56 16.45
CA ILE A 85 13.76 -4.43 16.09
C ILE A 85 13.26 -5.67 15.33
N VAL A 86 12.26 -6.37 15.87
CA VAL A 86 11.71 -7.57 15.23
C VAL A 86 11.11 -7.22 13.86
N ALA A 87 10.37 -6.12 13.76
CA ALA A 87 9.79 -5.67 12.49
C ALA A 87 10.87 -5.36 11.43
N LEU A 88 12.02 -4.81 11.84
CA LEU A 88 13.14 -4.54 10.93
C LEU A 88 13.87 -5.81 10.46
N ILE A 89 13.90 -6.85 11.28
CA ILE A 89 14.52 -8.14 10.98
C ILE A 89 13.62 -8.98 10.07
N VAL A 90 12.34 -9.09 10.40
CA VAL A 90 11.39 -10.00 9.73
C VAL A 90 10.86 -9.42 8.41
N ARG A 91 10.98 -8.10 8.18
CA ARG A 91 10.50 -7.49 6.94
C ARG A 91 11.20 -8.08 5.71
N LYS A 92 10.40 -8.51 4.74
CA LYS A 92 10.84 -8.79 3.38
C LYS A 92 10.82 -7.50 2.56
N LYS A 93 11.75 -7.39 1.61
CA LYS A 93 11.88 -6.25 0.71
C LYS A 93 11.87 -6.71 -0.73
N ILE A 94 11.22 -5.94 -1.60
CA ILE A 94 11.29 -6.11 -3.05
C ILE A 94 11.49 -4.74 -3.71
N THR A 95 12.36 -4.70 -4.72
CA THR A 95 12.58 -3.52 -5.56
C THR A 95 11.78 -3.66 -6.83
N VAL A 96 10.83 -2.74 -7.04
CA VAL A 96 10.03 -2.69 -8.27
C VAL A 96 10.24 -1.35 -8.96
N THR A 97 10.34 -1.37 -10.28
CA THR A 97 10.54 -0.18 -11.10
C THR A 97 9.20 0.26 -11.66
N ALA A 98 8.59 1.26 -11.03
CA ALA A 98 7.33 1.81 -11.48
C ALA A 98 7.55 2.98 -12.45
N ALA A 99 6.92 2.90 -13.62
CA ALA A 99 6.86 3.99 -14.58
C ALA A 99 5.55 4.79 -14.44
N ARG A 100 5.60 6.08 -14.78
CA ARG A 100 4.46 7.01 -14.73
C ARG A 100 4.51 7.95 -15.93
N CYS A 101 3.39 8.10 -16.63
CA CYS A 101 3.27 9.04 -17.74
C CYS A 101 3.45 10.50 -17.27
N PRO A 102 3.85 11.43 -18.16
CA PRO A 102 4.13 12.82 -17.80
C PRO A 102 2.92 13.53 -17.19
N THR A 103 1.71 13.23 -17.66
CA THR A 103 0.45 13.80 -17.17
C THR A 103 0.23 13.48 -15.69
N HIS A 104 0.25 12.19 -15.33
CA HIS A 104 0.08 11.75 -13.94
C HIS A 104 1.24 12.21 -13.05
N ARG A 105 2.46 12.35 -13.60
CA ARG A 105 3.60 12.90 -12.85
C ARG A 105 3.37 14.36 -12.46
N LYS A 106 2.92 15.20 -13.40
CA LYS A 106 2.62 16.62 -13.17
C LYS A 106 1.46 16.76 -12.18
N GLN A 107 0.38 16.00 -12.38
CA GLN A 107 -0.79 16.01 -11.51
C GLN A 107 -0.41 15.63 -10.07
N MET A 108 0.31 14.52 -9.88
CA MET A 108 0.74 14.10 -8.54
C MET A 108 1.65 15.14 -7.89
N ARG A 109 2.55 15.78 -8.64
CA ARG A 109 3.40 16.86 -8.12
C ARG A 109 2.57 18.05 -7.64
N GLN A 110 1.58 18.48 -8.42
CA GLN A 110 0.68 19.57 -8.05
C GLN A 110 -0.16 19.22 -6.82
N ILE A 111 -0.67 17.99 -6.74
CA ILE A 111 -1.39 17.49 -5.55
C ILE A 111 -0.47 17.54 -4.32
N TYR A 112 0.76 17.04 -4.41
CA TYR A 112 1.69 17.08 -3.26
C TYR A 112 2.05 18.51 -2.83
N ILE A 113 2.25 19.42 -3.78
CA ILE A 113 2.49 20.84 -3.48
C ILE A 113 1.26 21.46 -2.82
N GLY A 114 0.05 21.23 -3.35
CA GLY A 114 -1.19 21.75 -2.78
C GLY A 114 -1.44 21.22 -1.37
N ILE A 115 -1.23 19.92 -1.14
CA ILE A 115 -1.28 19.31 0.19
C ILE A 115 -0.27 19.96 1.15
N PHE A 116 0.97 20.18 0.69
CA PHE A 116 2.01 20.80 1.50
C PHE A 116 1.66 22.24 1.87
N ILE A 117 1.17 23.04 0.93
CA ILE A 117 0.72 24.41 1.18
C ILE A 117 -0.47 24.42 2.15
N LEU A 118 -1.46 23.54 1.95
CA LEU A 118 -2.61 23.43 2.85
C LEU A 118 -2.17 23.05 4.28
N LEU A 119 -1.18 22.15 4.40
CA LEU A 119 -0.62 21.77 5.69
C LEU A 119 0.05 22.96 6.38
N LEU A 120 0.83 23.76 5.64
CA LEU A 120 1.43 24.99 6.19
C LEU A 120 0.35 25.98 6.62
N ILE A 121 -0.66 26.25 5.79
CA ILE A 121 -1.74 27.18 6.14
C ILE A 121 -2.44 26.70 7.42
N THR A 122 -2.86 25.44 7.48
CA THR A 122 -3.57 24.90 8.65
C THR A 122 -2.72 24.90 9.92
N LEU A 123 -1.40 24.73 9.82
CA LEU A 123 -0.48 24.74 10.95
C LEU A 123 -0.20 26.15 11.48
N PHE A 124 -0.04 27.13 10.57
CA PHE A 124 0.39 28.49 10.91
C PHE A 124 -0.77 29.47 11.14
N LEU A 125 -1.93 29.29 10.51
CA LEU A 125 -3.09 30.19 10.65
C LEU A 125 -3.52 30.40 12.12
N PRO A 126 -3.61 29.36 12.98
CA PRO A 126 -3.97 29.53 14.39
C PRO A 126 -2.87 30.24 15.20
N TYR A 127 -1.60 30.03 14.81
CA TYR A 127 -0.46 30.67 15.46
C TYR A 127 -0.48 32.19 15.27
N PHE A 128 -0.69 32.67 14.03
CA PHE A 128 -0.82 34.11 13.76
C PHE A 128 -2.09 34.72 14.38
N ALA A 129 -3.19 33.98 14.42
CA ALA A 129 -4.42 34.45 15.09
C ALA A 129 -4.24 34.64 16.61
N SER A 130 -3.33 33.88 17.22
CA SER A 130 -3.05 33.96 18.66
C SER A 130 -2.19 35.17 19.05
N THR A 131 -1.31 35.65 18.17
CA THR A 131 -0.40 36.76 18.45
C THR A 131 -1.06 38.14 18.41
N GLU A 132 -2.16 38.27 17.67
CA GLU A 132 -2.78 39.59 17.42
C GLU A 132 -3.94 39.91 18.38
N ASN A 133 -4.68 38.90 18.85
CA ASN A 133 -5.97 39.17 19.50
C ASN A 133 -6.06 38.79 20.98
N GLY A 134 -5.22 37.89 21.53
CA GLY A 134 -5.29 37.49 22.96
C GLY A 134 -6.66 37.00 23.47
N MET A 135 -7.65 36.87 22.59
CA MET A 135 -9.08 36.79 22.90
C MET A 135 -9.60 35.35 22.87
N VAL A 136 -8.78 34.41 22.39
CA VAL A 136 -9.14 33.00 22.29
C VAL A 136 -8.48 32.25 23.44
N ASP A 137 -9.31 31.60 24.25
CA ASP A 137 -8.86 30.76 25.34
C ASP A 137 -7.86 29.69 24.84
N SER A 138 -6.78 29.51 25.61
CA SER A 138 -5.71 28.55 25.33
C SER A 138 -6.27 27.12 25.19
N SER A 139 -7.32 26.81 25.96
CA SER A 139 -8.02 25.52 25.89
C SER A 139 -8.67 25.27 24.51
N LEU A 140 -9.36 26.26 23.94
CA LEU A 140 -10.00 26.18 22.64
C LEU A 140 -8.98 26.06 21.50
N MET A 141 -7.87 26.79 21.58
CA MET A 141 -6.78 26.68 20.60
C MET A 141 -6.14 25.29 20.60
N SER A 142 -5.94 24.70 21.77
CA SER A 142 -5.39 23.33 21.88
C SER A 142 -6.32 22.28 21.26
N LEU A 143 -7.63 22.39 21.49
CA LEU A 143 -8.64 21.49 20.91
C LEU A 143 -8.70 21.60 19.38
N LEU A 144 -8.63 22.80 18.83
CA LEU A 144 -8.57 23.02 17.38
C LEU A 144 -7.33 22.38 16.75
N TYR A 145 -6.17 22.51 17.40
CA TYR A 145 -4.92 21.92 16.93
C TYR A 145 -4.99 20.39 16.91
N ILE A 146 -5.52 19.78 17.99
CA ILE A 146 -5.72 18.34 18.08
C ILE A 146 -6.68 17.87 16.96
N GLY A 147 -7.78 18.59 16.74
CA GLY A 147 -8.74 18.30 15.67
C GLY A 147 -8.09 18.31 14.29
N LEU A 148 -7.29 19.34 13.98
CA LEU A 148 -6.56 19.44 12.71
C LEU A 148 -5.56 18.30 12.53
N VAL A 149 -4.80 17.95 13.56
CA VAL A 149 -3.86 16.83 13.53
C VAL A 149 -4.59 15.51 13.25
N LEU A 150 -5.74 15.27 13.88
CA LEU A 150 -6.56 14.08 13.64
C LEU A 150 -7.08 14.02 12.21
N ILE A 151 -7.58 15.14 11.66
CA ILE A 151 -8.03 15.22 10.26
C ILE A 151 -6.87 14.88 9.31
N TRP A 152 -5.69 15.45 9.53
CA TRP A 152 -4.50 15.15 8.73
C TRP A 152 -4.10 13.68 8.83
N LEU A 153 -4.15 13.09 10.02
CA LEU A 153 -3.86 11.68 10.25
C LEU A 153 -4.82 10.79 9.45
N VAL A 154 -6.11 11.09 9.49
CA VAL A 154 -7.14 10.39 8.70
C VAL A 154 -6.85 10.51 7.20
N LEU A 155 -6.60 11.73 6.70
CA LEU A 155 -6.28 11.94 5.28
C LEU A 155 -5.04 11.16 4.82
N ILE A 156 -4.00 11.09 5.66
CA ILE A 156 -2.79 10.31 5.38
C ILE A 156 -3.11 8.81 5.31
N ILE A 157 -3.95 8.30 6.22
CA ILE A 157 -4.40 6.90 6.20
C ILE A 157 -5.17 6.61 4.91
N LEU A 158 -6.14 7.46 4.53
CA LEU A 158 -6.90 7.28 3.29
C LEU A 158 -5.99 7.34 2.04
N ALA A 159 -5.08 8.32 1.98
CA ALA A 159 -4.12 8.43 0.88
C ALA A 159 -3.18 7.21 0.81
N SER A 160 -2.91 6.55 1.94
CA SER A 160 -2.06 5.36 1.98
C SER A 160 -2.66 4.16 1.24
N VAL A 161 -3.98 4.10 1.08
CA VAL A 161 -4.70 3.03 0.37
C VAL A 161 -4.42 3.09 -1.14
N PHE A 162 -4.16 4.28 -1.66
CA PHE A 162 -3.82 4.50 -3.07
C PHE A 162 -2.33 4.31 -3.38
N ARG A 163 -1.50 3.98 -2.38
CA ARG A 163 -0.08 3.69 -2.60
C ARG A 163 0.11 2.25 -3.08
N LEU A 164 1.11 2.07 -3.94
CA LEU A 164 1.68 0.76 -4.24
C LEU A 164 2.05 0.07 -2.94
N ARG A 165 1.46 -1.10 -2.69
CA ARG A 165 1.68 -1.89 -1.47
C ARG A 165 1.93 -3.34 -1.85
N ALA A 166 2.98 -3.93 -1.26
CA ALA A 166 3.18 -5.37 -1.29
C ALA A 166 2.25 -6.03 -0.27
N VAL A 167 1.42 -6.97 -0.71
CA VAL A 167 0.46 -7.71 0.11
C VAL A 167 1.09 -9.00 0.64
N ARG A 168 1.99 -9.60 -0.14
CA ARG A 168 2.73 -10.80 0.21
C ARG A 168 4.01 -10.85 -0.64
N ILE A 169 5.11 -11.27 -0.02
CA ILE A 169 6.38 -11.51 -0.72
C ILE A 169 6.80 -12.95 -0.42
N ASN A 170 6.70 -13.82 -1.42
CA ASN A 170 7.25 -15.17 -1.40
C ASN A 170 8.54 -15.21 -2.24
N GLU A 171 9.17 -16.39 -2.29
CA GLU A 171 10.38 -16.63 -3.10
C GLU A 171 10.07 -16.78 -4.59
N GLU A 172 8.89 -17.28 -4.95
CA GLU A 172 8.48 -17.49 -6.34
C GLU A 172 7.77 -16.28 -6.96
N TYR A 173 6.89 -15.63 -6.18
CA TYR A 173 6.10 -14.50 -6.65
C TYR A 173 5.79 -13.50 -5.52
N SER A 174 5.55 -12.26 -5.92
CA SER A 174 5.13 -11.18 -5.04
C SER A 174 3.78 -10.62 -5.45
N ILE A 175 2.90 -10.43 -4.46
CA ILE A 175 1.55 -9.91 -4.69
C ILE A 175 1.56 -8.41 -4.40
N LEU A 176 1.19 -7.62 -5.40
CA LEU A 176 1.18 -6.16 -5.36
C LEU A 176 -0.25 -5.62 -5.52
N LYS A 177 -0.54 -4.50 -4.87
CA LYS A 177 -1.79 -3.73 -4.99
C LYS A 177 -1.48 -2.24 -5.20
N GLY A 178 -2.50 -1.49 -5.63
CA GLY A 178 -2.42 -0.03 -5.82
C GLY A 178 -2.27 0.42 -7.27
N PHE A 179 -2.55 -0.47 -8.23
CA PHE A 179 -2.56 -0.14 -9.66
C PHE A 179 -3.91 0.45 -10.09
N GLY A 180 -3.88 1.36 -11.07
CA GLY A 180 -5.08 1.89 -11.69
C GLY A 180 -5.71 0.90 -12.68
N ARG A 181 -7.01 1.08 -12.97
CA ARG A 181 -7.77 0.19 -13.86
C ARG A 181 -7.15 0.08 -15.25
N GLY A 182 -6.65 1.20 -15.80
CA GLY A 182 -6.01 1.21 -17.11
C GLY A 182 -4.77 0.32 -17.17
N PHE A 183 -3.93 0.33 -16.13
CA PHE A 183 -2.80 -0.59 -16.03
C PHE A 183 -3.25 -2.04 -15.87
N LEU A 184 -4.22 -2.31 -14.99
CA LEU A 184 -4.73 -3.67 -14.79
C LEU A 184 -5.25 -4.29 -16.10
N ASN A 185 -5.92 -3.52 -16.94
CA ASN A 185 -6.43 -4.00 -18.23
C ASN A 185 -5.32 -4.39 -19.23
N THR A 186 -4.07 -3.97 -19.00
CA THR A 186 -2.93 -4.35 -19.85
C THR A 186 -2.31 -5.69 -19.47
N LEU A 187 -2.65 -6.23 -18.30
CA LEU A 187 -2.13 -7.51 -17.83
C LEU A 187 -3.08 -8.65 -18.15
N PRO A 188 -2.55 -9.85 -18.47
CA PRO A 188 -3.37 -11.04 -18.61
C PRO A 188 -4.10 -11.33 -17.29
N GLU A 189 -5.39 -11.62 -17.40
CA GLU A 189 -6.20 -12.06 -16.27
C GLU A 189 -6.21 -13.58 -16.24
N GLU A 190 -5.40 -14.17 -15.35
CA GLU A 190 -5.48 -15.59 -15.04
C GLU A 190 -6.58 -15.78 -14.00
N TYR A 191 -7.81 -15.91 -14.50
CA TYR A 191 -8.96 -16.27 -13.69
C TYR A 191 -9.16 -17.79 -13.78
N LYS A 192 -8.62 -18.56 -12.84
CA LYS A 192 -9.10 -19.94 -12.65
C LYS A 192 -10.50 -19.88 -12.03
N LEU A 193 -11.51 -20.06 -12.89
CA LEU A 193 -12.91 -20.32 -12.53
C LEU A 193 -13.03 -21.66 -11.80
N ASP A 194 -12.71 -21.74 -10.51
CA ASP A 194 -13.27 -22.81 -9.66
C ASP A 194 -13.23 -22.50 -8.15
N SER A 195 -13.90 -21.44 -7.71
CA SER A 195 -14.06 -21.16 -6.27
C SER A 195 -15.49 -20.90 -5.81
N ARG A 196 -16.49 -21.26 -6.63
CA ARG A 196 -17.89 -21.28 -6.21
C ARG A 196 -18.66 -22.43 -6.86
N ARG A 197 -18.49 -23.64 -6.31
CA ARG A 197 -19.55 -24.64 -6.15
C ARG A 197 -19.27 -25.49 -4.93
#